data_AF-A0A965H3T2-F1
#
_entry.id   AF-A0A965H3T2-F1
#
_cell.length_a   1.000
_cell.length_b   1.000
_cell.length_c   1.000
_cell.angle_alpha   90.00
_cell.angle_beta   90.00
_cell.angle_gamma   90.00
#
_symmetry.space_group_name_H-M   'P 1'
#
loop_
_entity.id
_entity.type
_entity.pdbx_description
1 polymer ?
#
loop_
_entity_poly.entity_id
_entity_poly.type
_entity_poly.pdbx_seq_one_letter_code
_entity_poly.pdbx_strand_id
1 'polypeptide(L)'
;MPARRSFHSRLLTVAFAGITMIGVEPAIAQTEIKFGHVGEPGSLYQVIGDEFARRANVLLAGKAKVVVYGSSQLGGDKEMLQKLRLGTLDLSLPSTIMSSEVDLIGMFEMPYIVKDRAH
;
A
#
# COMPACT_ATOMS: atom_id res chain seq x y z
N MET A 1 36.29 9.22 65.03
CA MET A 1 36.08 10.41 65.89
C MET A 1 36.67 11.65 65.19
N PRO A 2 36.15 12.87 65.47
CA PRO A 2 36.17 14.04 64.57
C PRO A 2 37.48 14.89 64.69
N ALA A 3 37.70 16.06 64.07
CA ALA A 3 36.84 17.13 63.55
C ALA A 3 37.61 18.04 62.51
N ARG A 4 37.24 19.25 62.02
CA ARG A 4 36.12 20.22 62.23
C ARG A 4 36.14 21.32 61.11
N ARG A 5 34.98 21.78 60.61
CA ARG A 5 34.69 23.17 60.07
C ARG A 5 35.41 23.65 58.77
N SER A 6 34.85 24.59 57.98
CA SER A 6 33.53 25.27 57.99
C SER A 6 33.12 25.83 56.62
N PHE A 7 31.80 25.90 56.39
CA PHE A 7 31.05 26.91 55.60
C PHE A 7 31.85 28.07 54.98
N HIS A 8 31.57 28.37 53.71
CA HIS A 8 31.21 29.71 53.24
C HIS A 8 30.15 29.62 52.12
N SER A 9 29.26 30.62 52.07
CA SER A 9 28.06 30.65 51.22
C SER A 9 28.35 31.18 49.80
N ARG A 10 27.60 30.67 48.80
CA ARG A 10 26.92 31.50 47.79
C ARG A 10 25.92 30.67 46.95
N LEU A 11 24.67 31.15 46.88
CA LEU A 11 23.71 30.71 45.86
C LEU A 11 24.19 31.13 44.47
N LEU A 12 23.92 30.31 43.46
CA LEU A 12 23.73 30.76 42.09
C LEU A 12 22.78 29.82 41.34
N THR A 13 21.54 30.27 41.20
CA THR A 13 20.50 29.60 40.41
C THR A 13 20.78 29.77 38.91
N VAL A 14 20.91 28.68 38.16
CA VAL A 14 20.58 28.65 36.72
C VAL A 14 19.86 27.34 36.43
N ALA A 15 18.62 27.43 35.97
CA ALA A 15 17.88 26.28 35.47
C ALA A 15 18.34 25.94 34.06
N PHE A 16 18.45 24.65 33.74
CA PHE A 16 18.50 24.17 32.36
C PHE A 16 17.39 23.13 32.12
N ALA A 17 16.15 23.60 32.25
CA ALA A 17 14.98 22.89 31.74
C ALA A 17 15.04 22.96 30.20
N GLY A 18 15.62 21.93 29.60
CA GLY A 18 15.89 21.84 28.17
C GLY A 18 15.44 20.50 27.57
N ILE A 19 14.25 20.01 27.94
CA ILE A 19 13.61 18.92 27.20
C ILE A 19 13.21 19.50 25.85
N THR A 20 14.06 19.29 24.85
CA THR A 20 13.70 19.47 23.45
C THR A 20 12.59 18.47 23.13
N MET A 21 11.33 18.90 23.24
CA MET A 21 10.22 18.22 22.60
C MET A 21 10.43 18.32 21.09
N ILE A 22 11.16 17.35 20.54
CA ILE A 22 11.09 17.05 19.11
C ILE A 22 9.63 16.69 18.87
N GLY A 23 8.94 17.53 18.10
CA GLY A 23 7.55 17.33 17.76
C GLY A 23 7.40 16.00 17.03
N VAL A 24 6.87 14.99 17.72
CA VAL A 24 6.38 13.79 17.08
C VAL A 24 5.09 14.20 16.39
N GLU A 25 5.20 14.62 15.13
CA GLU A 25 4.02 14.77 14.28
C GLU A 25 3.28 13.43 14.26
N PRO A 26 1.96 13.42 14.48
CA PRO A 26 1.20 12.18 14.47
C PRO A 26 1.30 11.56 13.08
N ALA A 27 1.91 10.38 13.00
CA ALA A 27 1.99 9.61 11.77
C ALA A 27 0.57 9.18 11.37
N ILE A 28 -0.07 9.97 10.50
CA ILE A 28 -1.34 9.61 9.87
C ILE A 28 -1.06 8.36 9.03
N ALA A 29 -1.70 7.25 9.40
CA ALA A 29 -1.56 6.00 8.65
C ALA A 29 -2.08 6.22 7.21
N GLN A 30 -1.15 6.20 6.25
CA GLN A 30 -1.44 6.35 4.82
C GLN A 30 -2.41 5.26 4.39
N THR A 31 -3.53 5.64 3.77
CA THR A 31 -4.54 4.68 3.31
C THR A 31 -3.95 3.71 2.30
N GLU A 32 -4.03 2.42 2.57
CA GLU A 32 -3.60 1.38 1.63
C GLU A 32 -4.69 1.13 0.57
N ILE A 33 -4.28 1.11 -0.70
CA ILE A 33 -5.10 0.70 -1.84
C ILE A 33 -4.59 -0.67 -2.28
N LYS A 34 -5.36 -1.71 -2.03
CA LYS A 34 -4.99 -3.10 -2.29
C LYS A 34 -5.25 -3.44 -3.76
N PHE A 35 -4.21 -3.86 -4.47
CA PHE A 35 -4.28 -4.25 -5.87
C PHE A 35 -3.90 -5.73 -6.04
N GLY A 36 -4.90 -6.59 -6.23
CA GLY A 36 -4.70 -8.03 -6.37
C GLY A 36 -4.53 -8.51 -7.82
N HIS A 37 -3.74 -9.57 -8.02
CA HIS A 37 -3.76 -10.37 -9.26
C HIS A 37 -3.35 -11.83 -9.02
N VAL A 38 -3.77 -12.72 -9.92
CA VAL A 38 -3.47 -14.15 -9.83
C VAL A 38 -2.06 -14.52 -10.30
N GLY A 39 -1.45 -13.73 -11.19
CA GLY A 39 -0.17 -14.06 -11.84
C GLY A 39 1.03 -14.14 -10.88
N GLU A 40 1.96 -15.06 -11.20
CA GLU A 40 3.19 -15.33 -10.45
C GLU A 40 4.27 -14.24 -10.58
N PRO A 41 5.34 -14.24 -9.76
CA PRO A 41 6.42 -13.26 -9.85
C PRO A 41 7.09 -13.28 -11.23
N GLY A 42 7.34 -12.09 -11.79
CA GLY A 42 7.88 -11.93 -13.14
C GLY A 42 6.87 -12.17 -14.28
N SER A 43 5.62 -12.55 -13.98
CA SER A 43 4.55 -12.57 -14.98
C SER A 43 4.19 -11.15 -15.45
N LEU A 44 3.51 -11.05 -16.59
CA LEU A 44 3.04 -9.77 -17.11
C LEU A 44 2.07 -9.06 -16.14
N TYR A 45 1.29 -9.81 -15.35
CA TYR A 45 0.43 -9.26 -14.30
C TYR A 45 1.26 -8.51 -13.25
N GLN A 46 2.35 -9.12 -12.77
CA GLN A 46 3.26 -8.52 -11.79
C GLN A 46 3.91 -7.25 -12.36
N VAL A 47 4.45 -7.32 -13.59
CA VAL A 47 5.09 -6.16 -14.25
C VAL A 47 4.13 -4.98 -14.42
N ILE A 48 2.87 -5.24 -14.81
CA ILE A 48 1.83 -4.20 -14.95
C ILE A 48 1.44 -3.65 -13.57
N GLY A 49 1.26 -4.53 -12.58
CA GLY A 49 0.90 -4.15 -11.21
C GLY A 49 1.94 -3.21 -10.60
N ASP A 50 3.21 -3.59 -10.67
CA ASP A 50 4.34 -2.82 -10.12
C ASP A 50 4.51 -1.46 -10.82
N GLU A 51 4.38 -1.41 -12.16
CA GLU A 51 4.48 -0.15 -12.91
C GLU A 51 3.29 0.78 -12.65
N PHE A 52 2.07 0.22 -12.48
CA PHE A 52 0.90 0.99 -12.05
C PHE A 52 1.12 1.55 -10.64
N ALA A 53 1.52 0.71 -9.68
CA ALA A 53 1.77 1.14 -8.31
C ALA A 53 2.87 2.21 -8.24
N ARG A 54 3.96 2.07 -9.01
CA ARG A 54 5.03 3.07 -9.12
C ARG A 54 4.50 4.43 -9.58
N ARG A 55 3.68 4.45 -10.64
CA ARG A 55 3.09 5.71 -11.17
C ARG A 55 2.07 6.30 -10.20
N ALA A 56 1.14 5.49 -9.70
CA ALA A 56 0.10 5.90 -8.78
C ALA A 56 0.68 6.49 -7.49
N ASN A 57 1.68 5.84 -6.89
CA ASN A 57 2.27 6.28 -5.62
C ASN A 57 3.01 7.62 -5.73
N VAL A 58 3.57 7.96 -6.89
CA VAL A 58 4.11 9.31 -7.15
C VAL A 58 3.00 10.35 -7.17
N LEU A 59 1.89 10.08 -7.86
CA LEU A 59 0.76 11.02 -8.01
C LEU A 59 -0.07 11.16 -6.73
N LEU A 60 -0.17 10.11 -5.92
CA LEU A 60 -0.88 10.11 -4.64
C LEU A 60 -0.18 10.96 -3.57
N ALA A 61 1.11 11.27 -3.74
CA ALA A 61 1.88 12.22 -2.91
C ALA A 61 1.67 12.02 -1.39
N GLY A 62 1.73 10.77 -0.93
CA GLY A 62 1.58 10.40 0.49
C GLY A 62 0.14 10.28 1.01
N LYS A 63 -0.89 10.63 0.23
CA LYS A 63 -2.30 10.56 0.66
C LYS A 63 -2.81 9.12 0.80
N ALA A 64 -2.41 8.25 -0.13
CA ALA A 64 -2.69 6.82 -0.14
C ALA A 64 -1.53 6.07 -0.79
N LYS A 65 -1.46 4.75 -0.62
CA LYS A 65 -0.42 3.88 -1.17
C LYS A 65 -1.02 2.65 -1.86
N VAL A 66 -0.80 2.52 -3.16
CA VAL A 66 -1.06 1.28 -3.88
C VAL A 66 -0.05 0.22 -3.47
N VAL A 67 -0.54 -0.94 -3.05
CA VAL A 67 0.24 -2.14 -2.71
C VAL A 67 -0.25 -3.30 -3.58
N VAL A 68 0.69 -3.95 -4.26
CA VAL A 68 0.43 -5.04 -5.21
C VAL A 68 0.51 -6.38 -4.49
N TYR A 69 -0.49 -7.22 -4.71
CA TYR A 69 -0.61 -8.56 -4.14
C TYR A 69 -0.74 -9.60 -5.26
N GLY A 70 0.40 -10.06 -5.75
CA GLY A 70 0.49 -11.11 -6.76
C GLY A 70 0.27 -12.53 -6.23
N SER A 71 0.42 -13.54 -7.10
CA SER A 71 0.27 -14.97 -6.78
C SER A 71 -1.00 -15.32 -6.01
N SER A 72 -2.13 -14.67 -6.33
CA SER A 72 -3.43 -14.92 -5.67
C SER A 72 -3.43 -14.73 -4.14
N GLN A 73 -2.53 -13.91 -3.58
CA GLN A 73 -2.45 -13.65 -2.13
C GLN A 73 -3.76 -13.10 -1.53
N LEU A 74 -4.60 -12.47 -2.34
CA LEU A 74 -5.93 -11.97 -1.94
C LEU A 74 -7.08 -12.89 -2.42
N GLY A 75 -6.78 -14.12 -2.81
CA GLY A 75 -7.71 -15.08 -3.39
C GLY A 75 -7.62 -15.17 -4.91
N GLY A 76 -8.37 -16.11 -5.50
CA GLY A 76 -8.53 -16.24 -6.94
C GLY A 76 -9.45 -15.16 -7.54
N ASP A 77 -9.50 -15.04 -8.86
CA ASP A 77 -10.24 -13.95 -9.54
C ASP A 77 -11.69 -13.80 -9.08
N LYS A 78 -12.43 -14.91 -8.94
CA LYS A 78 -13.83 -14.92 -8.47
C LYS A 78 -13.97 -14.35 -7.06
N GLU A 79 -13.04 -14.68 -6.16
CA GLU A 79 -13.02 -14.21 -4.78
C GLU A 79 -12.63 -12.72 -4.72
N MET A 80 -11.70 -12.29 -5.57
CA MET A 80 -11.33 -10.87 -5.71
C MET A 80 -12.47 -10.02 -6.29
N LEU A 81 -13.20 -10.51 -7.30
CA LEU A 81 -14.41 -9.84 -7.80
C LEU A 81 -15.51 -9.72 -6.73
N GLN A 82 -15.70 -10.76 -5.91
CA GLN A 82 -16.61 -10.68 -4.75
C GLN A 82 -16.14 -9.63 -3.74
N LYS A 83 -14.83 -9.57 -3.44
CA LYS A 83 -14.27 -8.55 -2.52
C LYS A 83 -14.42 -7.12 -3.05
N LEU A 84 -14.27 -6.91 -4.37
CA LEU A 84 -14.56 -5.64 -5.03
C LEU A 84 -16.03 -5.24 -4.87
N ARG A 85 -16.97 -6.17 -5.14
CA ARG A 85 -18.42 -5.94 -4.95
C ARG A 85 -18.79 -5.58 -3.50
N LEU A 86 -18.05 -6.11 -2.53
CA LEU A 86 -18.22 -5.84 -1.10
C LEU A 86 -17.42 -4.61 -0.61
N GLY A 87 -16.61 -3.95 -1.45
CA GLY A 87 -15.76 -2.83 -1.06
C GLY A 87 -14.63 -3.19 -0.08
N THR A 88 -14.18 -4.45 -0.08
CA THR A 88 -13.11 -4.98 0.80
C THR A 88 -11.78 -5.20 0.08
N LEU A 89 -11.78 -5.06 -1.24
CA LEU A 89 -10.63 -4.94 -2.13
C LEU A 89 -10.85 -3.67 -2.98
N ASP A 90 -9.78 -2.94 -3.27
CA ASP A 90 -9.86 -1.67 -4.01
C ASP A 90 -9.67 -1.86 -5.52
N LEU A 91 -8.71 -2.70 -5.92
CA LEU A 91 -8.36 -2.97 -7.32
C LEU A 91 -8.07 -4.46 -7.55
N SER A 92 -8.44 -4.97 -8.72
CA SER A 92 -8.04 -6.29 -9.20
C SER A 92 -7.65 -6.21 -10.68
N LEU A 93 -6.65 -6.99 -11.09
CA LEU A 93 -6.34 -7.28 -12.48
C LEU A 93 -6.77 -8.74 -12.75
N PRO A 94 -8.04 -8.97 -13.14
CA PRO A 94 -8.56 -10.32 -13.32
C PRO A 94 -7.94 -11.00 -14.54
N SER A 95 -7.91 -12.33 -14.53
CA SER A 95 -7.68 -13.12 -15.75
C SER A 95 -8.96 -13.25 -16.60
N THR A 96 -8.97 -14.18 -17.56
CA THR A 96 -10.07 -14.46 -18.49
C THR A 96 -11.24 -15.17 -17.79
N ILE A 97 -11.88 -14.49 -16.84
CA ILE A 97 -13.08 -14.97 -16.11
C ILE A 97 -14.32 -14.11 -16.36
N MET A 98 -14.19 -12.98 -17.06
CA MET A 98 -15.23 -11.95 -17.14
C MET A 98 -16.46 -12.42 -17.91
N SER A 99 -16.30 -13.34 -18.87
CA SER A 99 -17.40 -14.04 -19.53
C SER A 99 -18.28 -14.89 -18.60
N SER A 100 -17.75 -15.35 -17.47
CA SER A 100 -18.51 -16.09 -16.44
C SER A 100 -19.31 -15.19 -15.49
N GLU A 101 -19.11 -13.87 -15.59
CA GLU A 101 -19.78 -12.86 -14.76
C GLU A 101 -20.71 -11.97 -15.60
N VAL A 102 -20.40 -11.79 -16.89
CA VAL A 102 -21.25 -11.10 -17.88
C VAL A 102 -21.09 -11.79 -19.24
N ASP A 103 -22.10 -12.58 -19.65
CA ASP A 103 -22.10 -13.37 -20.89
C ASP A 103 -21.67 -12.59 -22.14
N LEU A 104 -22.06 -11.31 -22.25
CA LEU A 104 -21.71 -10.44 -23.37
C LEU A 104 -20.19 -10.25 -23.54
N ILE A 105 -19.40 -10.37 -22.47
CA ILE A 105 -17.95 -10.28 -22.53
C ILE A 105 -17.35 -11.52 -23.23
N GLY A 106 -18.03 -12.66 -23.20
CA GLY A 106 -17.63 -13.87 -23.93
C GLY A 106 -17.50 -13.67 -25.44
N MET A 107 -18.17 -12.66 -26.01
CA MET A 107 -17.96 -12.25 -27.41
C MET A 107 -16.50 -11.85 -27.70
N PHE A 108 -15.79 -11.28 -26.72
CA PHE A 108 -14.37 -10.88 -26.83
C PHE A 108 -13.38 -12.02 -26.52
N GLU A 109 -13.89 -13.18 -26.07
CA GLU A 109 -13.08 -14.35 -25.71
C GLU A 109 -13.20 -15.49 -26.75
N MET A 110 -13.98 -15.29 -27.83
CA MET A 110 -14.16 -16.28 -28.89
C MET A 110 -12.86 -16.57 -29.65
N PRO A 111 -12.59 -17.84 -30.05
CA PRO A 111 -11.39 -18.19 -30.80
C PRO A 111 -11.24 -17.41 -32.12
N TYR A 112 -10.01 -16.97 -32.40
CA TYR A 112 -9.57 -16.33 -33.65
C TYR A 112 -10.23 -14.99 -34.04
N ILE A 113 -10.98 -14.33 -33.15
CA ILE A 113 -11.57 -13.00 -33.45
C ILE A 113 -10.51 -11.88 -33.50
N VAL A 114 -9.44 -12.00 -32.71
CA VAL A 114 -8.30 -11.08 -32.71
C VAL A 114 -7.21 -11.67 -33.62
N LYS A 115 -6.82 -10.92 -34.66
CA LYS A 115 -5.84 -11.38 -35.67
C LYS A 115 -4.40 -11.07 -35.27
N ASP A 116 -4.18 -9.88 -34.74
CA ASP A 116 -2.89 -9.36 -34.28
C ASP A 116 -3.13 -8.24 -33.25
N ARG A 117 -2.09 -7.48 -32.88
CA ARG A 117 -2.18 -6.41 -31.87
C ARG A 117 -2.77 -5.08 -32.37
N ALA A 118 -3.00 -4.94 -33.67
CA ALA A 118 -3.49 -3.72 -34.33
C ALA A 118 -4.90 -3.87 -34.93
N HIS A 119 -5.46 -5.09 -34.94
CA HIS A 119 -6.83 -5.41 -35.33
C HIS A 119 -7.88 -4.80 -34.39
#